data_AF-A0A3D2IH34-F1
#
_entry.id   AF-A0A3D2IH34-F1
#
_cell.length_a   1.000
_cell.length_b   1.000
_cell.length_c   1.000
_cell.angle_alpha   90.00
_cell.angle_beta   90.00
_cell.angle_gamma   90.00
#
_symmetry.space_group_name_H-M   'P 1'
#
loop_
_entity.id
_entity.type
_entity.pdbx_description
1 polymer ?
#
loop_
_entity_poly.entity_id
_entity_poly.type
_entity_poly.pdbx_seq_one_letter_code
_entity_poly.pdbx_strand_id
1 'polypeptide(L)'
;MIHKSNFASFFLLLLISFLSTLPVYSQSEENLIYGENAQNVPQSLEYDSSYVDVRQANAETIEAYLNDPDFNYGEALETPTSFFGRIISFLFRLFFAIIGNPVGNFIFRAVLIISIAIVVILLLNQLLEGSLSSVFSRKNADKPISFQISEEEIDEMNLEELKEKALRNSDFHAATRFVYLMTLKLLNQKELIQWKIEKTNLDYERELGDHPINPIFSKLTAFYEFVEYGDFEIDRTGYSKVDSLFSKLMEELYS
;
A
#
# COMPACT_ATOMS: atom_id res chain seq x y z
N MET A 1 -25.80 -42.61 -27.89
CA MET A 1 -24.36 -42.57 -28.20
C MET A 1 -24.20 -42.10 -29.65
N ILE A 2 -24.10 -40.79 -29.88
CA ILE A 2 -23.87 -40.16 -31.20
C ILE A 2 -22.91 -38.96 -30.99
N HIS A 3 -22.00 -38.83 -31.95
CA HIS A 3 -20.70 -38.16 -31.99
C HIS A 3 -20.56 -36.70 -31.51
N LYS A 4 -19.51 -36.44 -30.72
CA LYS A 4 -18.96 -35.11 -30.35
C LYS A 4 -17.78 -34.63 -31.23
N SER A 5 -17.49 -35.27 -32.36
CA SER A 5 -16.21 -35.09 -33.08
C SER A 5 -16.19 -34.09 -34.24
N ASN A 6 -17.32 -33.48 -34.63
CA ASN A 6 -17.37 -32.68 -35.87
C ASN A 6 -17.51 -31.15 -35.66
N PHE A 7 -17.54 -30.69 -34.41
CA PHE A 7 -17.71 -29.26 -34.11
C PHE A 7 -16.40 -28.46 -34.32
N ALA A 8 -15.25 -29.09 -34.11
CA ALA A 8 -13.94 -28.43 -34.20
C ALA A 8 -13.53 -28.09 -35.65
N SER A 9 -13.82 -28.96 -36.62
CA SER A 9 -13.47 -28.70 -38.04
C SER A 9 -14.35 -27.63 -38.69
N PHE A 10 -15.60 -27.48 -38.24
CA PHE A 10 -16.51 -26.47 -38.80
C PHE A 10 -16.11 -25.05 -38.35
N PHE A 11 -15.56 -24.93 -37.14
CA PHE A 11 -15.06 -23.66 -36.61
C PHE A 11 -13.75 -23.21 -37.25
N LEU A 12 -12.93 -24.16 -37.71
CA LEU A 12 -11.64 -23.90 -38.36
C LEU A 12 -11.78 -23.28 -39.76
N LEU A 13 -12.85 -23.62 -40.49
CA LEU A 13 -13.14 -23.04 -41.82
C LEU A 13 -13.81 -21.66 -41.73
N LEU A 14 -14.52 -21.36 -40.64
CA LEU A 14 -15.16 -20.05 -40.39
C LEU A 14 -14.12 -18.98 -40.00
N LEU A 15 -12.97 -19.41 -39.47
CA LEU A 15 -11.90 -18.53 -39.00
C LEU A 15 -11.05 -17.92 -40.13
N ILE A 16 -11.08 -18.50 -41.33
CA ILE A 16 -10.26 -18.06 -42.48
C ILE A 16 -10.97 -16.96 -43.31
N SER A 17 -12.29 -16.84 -43.22
CA SER A 17 -13.07 -15.96 -44.10
C SER A 17 -13.23 -14.51 -43.63
N PHE A 18 -12.86 -14.18 -42.39
CA PHE A 18 -13.12 -12.84 -41.81
C PHE A 18 -11.90 -11.92 -41.75
N LEU A 19 -10.81 -12.26 -42.47
CA LEU A 19 -9.53 -11.53 -42.47
C LEU A 19 -9.47 -10.33 -43.44
N SER A 20 -10.60 -9.73 -43.79
CA SER A 20 -10.63 -8.61 -44.72
C SER A 20 -11.70 -7.63 -44.30
N THR A 21 -11.30 -6.58 -43.59
CA THR A 21 -11.62 -5.15 -43.84
C THR A 21 -11.25 -4.26 -42.63
N LEU A 22 -10.22 -3.43 -42.86
CA LEU A 22 -9.83 -2.08 -42.39
C LEU A 22 -10.78 -1.27 -41.45
N PRO A 23 -10.39 -0.04 -40.99
CA PRO A 23 -9.20 0.42 -40.26
C PRO A 23 -9.58 1.21 -38.97
N VAL A 24 -8.57 1.69 -38.23
CA VAL A 24 -8.64 2.35 -36.90
C VAL A 24 -8.46 3.87 -37.00
N TYR A 25 -9.15 4.66 -36.16
CA TYR A 25 -8.62 5.93 -35.63
C TYR A 25 -9.22 6.31 -34.26
N SER A 26 -8.42 6.92 -33.38
CA SER A 26 -8.87 7.71 -32.23
C SER A 26 -7.81 8.74 -31.84
N GLN A 27 -8.22 10.00 -31.61
CA GLN A 27 -7.46 11.04 -30.92
C GLN A 27 -8.13 11.36 -29.58
N SER A 28 -7.34 11.72 -28.58
CA SER A 28 -7.80 12.24 -27.28
C SER A 28 -7.19 13.62 -27.02
N GLU A 29 -8.02 14.60 -26.72
CA GLU A 29 -7.61 15.93 -26.22
C GLU A 29 -7.59 15.95 -24.68
N GLU A 30 -6.57 16.61 -24.12
CA GLU A 30 -6.34 16.85 -22.71
C GLU A 30 -6.81 18.27 -22.35
N ASN A 31 -7.71 18.42 -21.37
CA ASN A 31 -8.16 19.73 -20.87
C ASN A 31 -7.58 19.98 -19.48
N LEU A 32 -6.81 21.06 -19.33
CA LEU A 32 -6.29 21.56 -18.06
C LEU A 32 -7.19 22.69 -17.53
N ILE A 33 -7.63 22.58 -16.27
CA ILE A 33 -8.44 23.60 -15.58
C ILE A 33 -7.50 24.52 -14.79
N TYR A 34 -7.57 25.83 -15.07
CA TYR A 34 -6.97 26.87 -14.23
C TYR A 34 -7.98 27.35 -13.19
N GLY A 35 -7.57 27.37 -11.92
CA GLY A 35 -8.36 27.90 -10.80
C GLY A 35 -8.56 29.40 -10.90
N GLU A 36 -9.80 29.82 -11.13
CA GLU A 36 -10.28 31.18 -10.97
C GLU A 36 -10.41 31.48 -9.47
N ASN A 37 -9.48 32.27 -8.91
CA ASN A 37 -9.67 33.20 -7.78
C ASN A 37 -8.32 33.70 -7.25
N ALA A 38 -7.71 34.65 -7.96
CA ALA A 38 -6.61 35.46 -7.45
C ALA A 38 -6.74 36.90 -7.97
N GLN A 39 -7.83 37.58 -7.65
CA GLN A 39 -7.95 39.02 -7.90
C GLN A 39 -7.44 39.81 -6.69
N ASN A 40 -6.13 40.06 -6.67
CA ASN A 40 -5.48 41.24 -6.08
C ASN A 40 -3.97 41.21 -6.35
N VAL A 41 -3.51 41.69 -7.52
CA VAL A 41 -2.10 42.00 -7.83
C VAL A 41 -2.13 43.16 -8.85
N PRO A 42 -1.30 44.24 -8.77
CA PRO A 42 0.11 44.20 -8.37
C PRO A 42 0.58 45.29 -7.39
N GLN A 43 1.31 44.88 -6.35
CA GLN A 43 2.55 45.60 -6.06
C GLN A 43 3.49 45.32 -7.24
N SER A 44 3.97 46.36 -7.91
CA SER A 44 5.04 46.19 -8.90
C SER A 44 6.21 45.53 -8.19
N LEU A 45 6.49 44.27 -8.53
CA LEU A 45 7.72 43.61 -8.12
C LEU A 45 8.84 44.38 -8.80
N GLU A 46 9.55 45.19 -8.01
CA GLU A 46 10.75 45.86 -8.45
C GLU A 46 11.81 44.76 -8.62
N TYR A 47 12.09 44.40 -9.87
CA TYR A 47 13.08 43.38 -10.17
C TYR A 47 14.43 43.88 -9.68
N ASP A 48 15.15 42.99 -8.99
CA ASP A 48 16.54 43.24 -8.64
C ASP A 48 17.33 43.52 -9.93
N SER A 49 17.79 44.76 -10.05
CA SER A 49 18.58 45.26 -11.18
C SER A 49 20.07 45.29 -10.85
N SER A 50 20.46 44.70 -9.71
CA SER A 50 21.87 44.56 -9.35
C SER A 50 22.61 43.78 -10.43
N TYR A 51 23.82 44.24 -10.72
CA TYR A 51 24.67 43.59 -11.71
C TYR A 51 25.09 42.22 -11.19
N VAL A 52 24.65 41.16 -11.89
CA VAL A 52 25.07 39.79 -11.62
C VAL A 52 26.26 39.46 -12.51
N ASP A 53 27.42 39.28 -11.89
CA ASP A 53 28.56 38.66 -12.56
C ASP A 53 28.29 37.15 -12.70
N VAL A 54 27.77 36.75 -13.86
CA VAL A 54 27.48 35.35 -14.17
C VAL A 54 28.80 34.63 -14.42
N ARG A 55 29.29 33.94 -13.39
CA ARG A 55 30.45 33.06 -13.52
C ARG A 55 30.13 31.96 -14.54
N GLN A 56 30.84 31.96 -15.66
CA GLN A 56 30.77 30.87 -16.62
C GLN A 56 31.68 29.73 -16.14
N ALA A 57 31.15 28.52 -16.13
CA ALA A 57 31.94 27.34 -15.85
C ALA A 57 32.97 27.15 -16.97
N ASN A 58 34.21 26.81 -16.60
CA ASN A 58 35.29 26.54 -17.55
C ASN A 58 34.94 25.28 -18.36
N ALA A 59 35.02 25.38 -19.68
CA ALA A 59 34.71 24.29 -20.60
C ALA A 59 35.55 23.01 -20.35
N GLU A 60 36.82 23.16 -20.00
CA GLU A 60 37.71 22.03 -19.68
C GLU A 60 37.25 21.32 -18.39
N THR A 61 36.75 22.08 -17.41
CA THR A 61 36.21 21.52 -16.17
C THR A 61 34.91 20.76 -16.44
N ILE A 62 34.04 21.30 -17.30
CA ILE A 62 32.81 20.61 -17.72
C ILE A 62 33.14 19.30 -18.45
N GLU A 63 34.07 19.33 -19.41
CA GLU A 63 34.49 18.11 -20.13
C GLU A 63 35.12 17.07 -19.20
N ALA A 64 35.89 17.50 -18.19
CA ALA A 64 36.44 16.58 -17.20
C ALA A 64 35.35 15.84 -16.42
N TYR A 65 34.31 16.55 -15.95
CA TYR A 65 33.19 15.95 -15.23
C TYR A 65 32.28 15.09 -16.11
N LEU A 66 32.10 15.43 -17.38
CA LEU A 66 31.29 14.62 -18.32
C LEU A 66 31.92 13.26 -18.61
N ASN A 67 33.25 13.15 -18.51
CA ASN A 67 34.00 11.92 -18.75
C ASN A 67 34.38 11.18 -17.47
N ASP A 68 33.99 11.70 -16.30
CA ASP A 68 34.30 11.10 -15.01
C ASP A 68 33.34 9.92 -14.74
N PRO A 69 33.86 8.69 -14.54
CA PRO A 69 33.04 7.51 -14.27
C PRO A 69 32.19 7.64 -12.99
N ASP A 70 32.60 8.44 -12.00
CA ASP A 70 31.83 8.68 -10.78
C ASP A 70 30.56 9.52 -11.04
N PHE A 71 30.47 10.19 -12.20
CA PHE A 71 29.36 11.04 -12.62
C PHE A 71 28.54 10.45 -13.79
N ASN A 72 28.72 9.15 -14.08
CA ASN A 72 27.89 8.44 -15.04
C ASN A 72 26.57 7.97 -14.41
N TYR A 73 25.55 8.85 -14.40
CA TYR A 73 24.20 8.54 -13.92
C TYR A 73 23.34 7.78 -14.95
N GLY A 74 23.92 7.39 -16.09
CA GLY A 74 23.25 6.51 -17.04
C GLY A 74 23.24 5.09 -16.49
N GLU A 75 22.06 4.48 -16.37
CA GLU A 75 21.95 3.06 -16.07
C GLU A 75 22.71 2.26 -17.14
N ALA A 76 23.93 1.83 -16.82
CA ALA A 76 24.60 0.82 -17.60
C ALA A 76 23.74 -0.44 -17.49
N LEU A 77 22.89 -0.68 -18.49
CA LEU A 77 22.17 -1.94 -18.64
C LEU A 77 23.22 -3.02 -18.90
N GLU A 78 23.82 -3.53 -17.83
CA GLU A 78 24.71 -4.67 -17.90
C GLU A 78 23.96 -5.81 -18.57
N THR A 79 24.50 -6.30 -19.69
CA THR A 79 23.93 -7.48 -20.35
C THR A 79 23.95 -8.63 -19.36
N PRO A 80 22.79 -9.21 -18.99
CA PRO A 80 22.75 -10.19 -17.91
C PRO A 80 23.53 -11.45 -18.27
N THR A 81 24.72 -11.62 -17.68
CA THR A 81 25.53 -12.85 -17.79
C THR A 81 25.06 -13.95 -16.82
N SER A 82 24.20 -13.61 -15.86
CA SER A 82 23.65 -14.54 -14.86
C SER A 82 22.51 -15.42 -15.42
N PHE A 83 22.44 -16.67 -14.95
CA PHE A 83 21.35 -17.62 -15.27
C PHE A 83 19.96 -17.03 -15.03
N PHE A 84 19.79 -16.29 -13.92
CA PHE A 84 18.55 -15.59 -13.62
C PHE A 84 18.25 -14.47 -14.61
N GLY A 85 19.27 -13.75 -15.07
CA GLY A 85 19.08 -12.69 -16.06
C GLY A 85 18.75 -13.22 -17.46
N ARG A 86 19.15 -14.46 -17.80
CA ARG A 86 18.67 -15.16 -19.01
C ARG A 86 17.20 -15.56 -18.90
N ILE A 87 16.75 -15.97 -17.71
CA ILE A 87 15.34 -16.28 -17.44
C ILE A 87 14.50 -15.00 -17.51
N ILE A 88 14.93 -13.93 -16.86
CA ILE A 88 14.22 -12.65 -16.86
C ILE A 88 14.15 -12.04 -18.27
N SER A 89 15.24 -12.07 -19.03
CA SER A 89 15.23 -11.60 -20.43
C SER A 89 14.35 -12.48 -21.34
N PHE A 90 14.28 -13.79 -21.11
CA PHE A 90 13.32 -14.67 -21.80
C PHE A 90 11.87 -14.30 -21.46
N LEU A 91 11.55 -14.05 -20.20
CA LEU A 91 10.22 -13.62 -19.77
C LEU A 91 9.83 -12.25 -20.35
N PHE A 92 10.75 -11.29 -20.36
CA PHE A 92 10.53 -9.99 -21.01
C PHE A 92 10.32 -10.13 -22.52
N ARG A 93 11.09 -10.98 -23.21
CA ARG A 93 10.87 -11.26 -24.64
C ARG A 93 9.50 -11.87 -24.90
N LEU A 94 9.06 -12.79 -24.04
CA LEU A 94 7.72 -13.37 -24.12
C LEU A 94 6.63 -12.31 -23.92
N PHE A 95 6.80 -11.44 -22.92
CA PHE A 95 5.89 -10.34 -22.62
C PHE A 95 5.79 -9.32 -23.77
N PHE A 96 6.93 -8.86 -24.31
CA PHE A 96 6.95 -7.92 -25.43
C PHE A 96 6.48 -8.52 -26.74
N ALA A 97 6.70 -9.82 -26.99
CA ALA A 97 6.13 -10.51 -28.15
C ALA A 97 4.59 -10.60 -28.09
N ILE A 98 4.01 -10.61 -26.88
CA ILE A 98 2.56 -10.63 -26.63
C ILE A 98 1.94 -9.23 -26.75
N ILE A 99 2.64 -8.19 -26.30
CA ILE A 99 2.18 -6.79 -26.37
C ILE A 99 2.40 -6.17 -27.75
N GLY A 100 3.50 -6.50 -28.42
CA GLY A 100 3.92 -5.89 -29.69
C GLY A 100 3.17 -6.38 -30.93
N ASN A 101 2.23 -7.33 -30.80
CA ASN A 101 1.42 -7.80 -31.92
C ASN A 101 -0.03 -7.30 -31.75
N PRO A 102 -0.48 -6.27 -32.50
CA PRO A 102 -1.75 -5.60 -32.27
C PRO A 102 -2.98 -6.36 -32.81
N VAL A 103 -2.87 -7.67 -33.09
CA VAL A 103 -4.01 -8.48 -33.56
C VAL A 103 -4.02 -9.84 -32.86
N GLY A 104 -4.92 -10.02 -31.89
CA GLY A 104 -5.08 -11.32 -31.23
C GLY A 104 -5.99 -11.35 -30.00
N ASN A 105 -7.28 -11.04 -30.22
CA ASN A 105 -8.48 -11.34 -29.43
C ASN A 105 -8.45 -11.08 -27.90
N PHE A 106 -9.39 -10.27 -27.40
CA PHE A 106 -9.63 -10.05 -25.96
C PHE A 106 -9.66 -11.36 -25.16
N ILE A 107 -10.22 -12.42 -25.76
CA ILE A 107 -10.29 -13.76 -25.16
C ILE A 107 -8.91 -14.39 -25.00
N PHE A 108 -8.00 -14.25 -25.97
CA PHE A 108 -6.65 -14.81 -25.87
C PHE A 108 -5.82 -14.06 -24.82
N ARG A 109 -5.93 -12.72 -24.81
CA ARG A 109 -5.34 -11.89 -23.75
C ARG A 109 -5.92 -12.23 -22.38
N ALA A 110 -7.24 -12.39 -22.27
CA ALA A 110 -7.90 -12.77 -21.03
C ALA A 110 -7.46 -14.16 -20.55
N VAL A 111 -7.42 -15.16 -21.42
CA VAL A 111 -6.96 -16.52 -21.09
C VAL A 111 -5.49 -16.51 -20.66
N LEU A 112 -4.63 -15.71 -21.30
CA LEU A 112 -3.22 -15.56 -20.90
C LEU A 112 -3.06 -14.82 -19.57
N ILE A 113 -3.79 -13.74 -19.35
CA ILE A 113 -3.76 -13.01 -18.08
C ILE A 113 -4.27 -13.91 -16.96
N ILE A 114 -5.34 -14.66 -17.20
CA ILE A 114 -5.90 -15.63 -16.25
C ILE A 114 -4.90 -16.76 -16.00
N SER A 115 -4.21 -17.29 -17.02
CA SER A 115 -3.24 -18.36 -16.82
C SER A 115 -2.02 -17.90 -16.04
N ILE A 116 -1.50 -16.69 -16.32
CA ILE A 116 -0.41 -16.08 -15.55
C ILE A 116 -0.86 -15.81 -14.11
N ALA A 117 -2.05 -15.25 -13.91
CA ALA A 117 -2.60 -15.00 -12.58
C ALA A 117 -2.72 -16.30 -11.78
N ILE A 118 -3.21 -17.39 -12.39
CA ILE A 118 -3.28 -18.71 -11.75
C ILE A 118 -1.89 -19.20 -11.35
N VAL A 119 -0.89 -19.09 -12.22
CA VAL A 119 0.49 -19.51 -11.91
C VAL A 119 1.09 -18.70 -10.77
N VAL A 120 0.91 -17.37 -10.76
CA VAL A 120 1.36 -16.49 -9.67
C VAL A 120 0.67 -16.86 -8.35
N ILE A 121 -0.65 -17.06 -8.39
CA ILE A 121 -1.46 -17.53 -7.27
C ILE A 121 -0.89 -18.86 -6.74
N LEU A 122 -0.64 -19.85 -7.59
CA LEU A 122 -0.08 -21.14 -7.17
C LEU A 122 1.33 -21.03 -6.57
N LEU A 123 2.19 -20.16 -7.13
CA LEU A 123 3.53 -19.92 -6.60
C LEU A 123 3.48 -19.21 -5.24
N LEU A 124 2.63 -18.20 -5.09
CA LEU A 124 2.39 -17.54 -3.80
C LEU A 124 1.82 -18.53 -2.79
N ASN A 125 0.89 -19.40 -3.19
CA ASN A 125 0.37 -20.47 -2.34
C ASN A 125 1.46 -21.42 -1.85
N GLN A 126 2.40 -21.77 -2.72
CA GLN A 126 3.51 -22.67 -2.41
C GLN A 126 4.57 -22.00 -1.53
N LEU A 127 4.80 -20.70 -1.69
CA LEU A 127 5.70 -19.91 -0.84
C LEU A 127 5.09 -19.54 0.51
N LEU A 128 3.76 -19.38 0.58
CA LEU A 128 3.02 -18.91 1.75
C LEU A 128 2.26 -20.02 2.49
N GLU A 129 2.64 -21.28 2.25
CA GLU A 129 2.07 -22.48 2.89
C GLU A 129 0.52 -22.51 2.91
N GLY A 130 -0.12 -22.12 1.80
CA GLY A 130 -1.58 -22.28 1.61
C GLY A 130 -2.49 -21.18 2.15
N SER A 131 -2.00 -19.96 2.39
CA SER A 131 -2.79 -18.85 2.96
C SER A 131 -3.46 -17.90 1.94
N LEU A 132 -3.66 -18.30 0.67
CA LEU A 132 -4.26 -17.43 -0.36
C LEU A 132 -5.67 -16.90 -0.07
N SER A 133 -6.40 -17.48 0.88
CA SER A 133 -7.73 -16.98 1.26
C SER A 133 -7.68 -15.59 1.91
N SER A 134 -6.53 -15.17 2.46
CA SER A 134 -6.38 -13.81 3.03
C SER A 134 -6.22 -12.73 1.96
N VAL A 135 -5.67 -13.08 0.79
CA VAL A 135 -5.41 -12.13 -0.32
C VAL A 135 -6.67 -11.76 -1.11
N PHE A 136 -7.69 -12.64 -1.12
CA PHE A 136 -9.00 -12.34 -1.72
C PHE A 136 -9.92 -11.53 -0.80
N SER A 137 -9.55 -11.30 0.46
CA SER A 137 -10.18 -10.26 1.25
C SER A 137 -9.66 -8.92 0.75
N ARG A 138 -10.41 -8.33 -0.17
CA ARG A 138 -10.30 -6.94 -0.61
C ARG A 138 -10.36 -6.04 0.63
N LYS A 139 -9.22 -5.81 1.27
CA LYS A 139 -9.05 -4.78 2.29
C LYS A 139 -9.31 -3.49 1.53
N ASN A 140 -10.43 -2.84 1.82
CA ASN A 140 -10.72 -1.51 1.32
C ASN A 140 -9.62 -0.59 1.85
N ALA A 141 -8.56 -0.41 1.06
CA ALA A 141 -7.79 0.81 1.10
C ALA A 141 -8.75 1.94 0.71
N ASP A 142 -8.63 3.05 1.44
CA ASP A 142 -9.40 4.28 1.29
C ASP A 142 -10.85 4.26 1.80
N LYS A 143 -10.95 4.14 3.12
CA LYS A 143 -11.49 5.25 3.89
C LYS A 143 -10.60 5.42 5.11
N PRO A 144 -10.07 6.62 5.43
CA PRO A 144 -9.81 6.90 6.83
C PRO A 144 -11.16 6.66 7.48
N ILE A 145 -11.26 5.64 8.33
CA ILE A 145 -12.36 5.56 9.26
C ILE A 145 -12.14 6.80 10.12
N SER A 146 -12.75 7.90 9.69
CA SER A 146 -13.11 9.03 10.53
C SER A 146 -14.07 8.44 11.55
N PHE A 147 -13.49 7.74 12.52
CA PHE A 147 -14.14 7.43 13.76
C PHE A 147 -14.15 8.78 14.48
N GLN A 148 -15.09 9.64 14.08
CA GLN A 148 -15.59 10.73 14.91
C GLN A 148 -16.31 10.04 16.06
N ILE A 149 -15.52 9.44 16.94
CA ILE A 149 -15.99 9.04 18.23
C ILE A 149 -16.22 10.35 18.98
N SER A 150 -17.47 10.71 19.19
CA SER A 150 -17.82 11.52 20.33
C SER A 150 -17.56 10.71 21.60
N GLU A 151 -17.14 11.38 22.67
CA GLU A 151 -16.88 10.84 24.02
C GLU A 151 -18.02 9.93 24.55
N GLU A 152 -19.22 10.03 23.94
CA GLU A 152 -20.46 9.34 24.30
C GLU A 152 -20.72 8.02 23.55
N GLU A 153 -20.00 7.69 22.46
CA GLU A 153 -20.39 6.57 21.55
C GLU A 153 -19.42 5.37 21.52
N ILE A 154 -18.34 5.36 22.31
CA ILE A 154 -17.58 4.12 22.54
C ILE A 154 -18.29 3.29 23.60
N ASP A 155 -19.27 2.47 23.22
CA ASP A 155 -19.78 1.44 24.14
C ASP A 155 -18.74 0.30 24.29
N GLU A 156 -18.53 -0.19 25.51
CA GLU A 156 -17.51 -1.21 25.84
C GLU A 156 -17.82 -2.54 25.16
N MET A 157 -19.11 -2.86 25.09
CA MET A 157 -19.63 -4.04 24.41
C MET A 157 -19.29 -4.04 22.92
N ASN A 158 -19.19 -2.86 22.28
CA ASN A 158 -18.85 -2.75 20.87
C ASN A 158 -17.36 -3.00 20.61
N LEU A 159 -16.46 -2.49 21.46
CA LEU A 159 -15.01 -2.66 21.27
C LEU A 159 -14.56 -4.12 21.40
N GLU A 160 -15.10 -4.85 22.37
CA GLU A 160 -14.76 -6.27 22.56
C GLU A 160 -15.24 -7.11 21.38
N GLU A 161 -16.46 -6.88 20.89
CA GLU A 161 -16.98 -7.55 19.69
C GLU A 161 -16.16 -7.24 18.43
N LEU A 162 -15.71 -5.99 18.28
CA LEU A 162 -14.84 -5.55 17.18
C LEU A 162 -13.46 -6.20 17.25
N LYS A 163 -12.87 -6.31 18.45
CA LYS A 163 -11.62 -7.04 18.70
C LYS A 163 -11.78 -8.50 18.28
N GLU A 164 -12.81 -9.19 18.77
CA GLU A 164 -13.06 -10.59 18.44
C GLU A 164 -13.29 -10.81 16.94
N LYS A 165 -14.00 -9.89 16.28
CA LYS A 165 -14.19 -9.93 14.83
C LYS A 165 -12.87 -9.75 14.07
N ALA A 166 -12.02 -8.83 14.51
CA ALA A 166 -10.70 -8.62 13.93
C ALA A 166 -9.83 -9.88 14.08
N LEU A 167 -9.84 -10.50 15.26
CA LEU A 167 -9.10 -11.74 15.52
C LEU A 167 -9.56 -12.92 14.66
N ARG A 168 -10.87 -13.11 14.47
CA ARG A 168 -11.40 -14.13 13.56
C ARG A 168 -10.94 -13.94 12.12
N ASN A 169 -10.76 -12.68 11.70
CA ASN A 169 -10.28 -12.33 10.37
C ASN A 169 -8.75 -12.29 10.26
N SER A 170 -8.03 -12.62 11.34
CA SER A 170 -6.57 -12.46 11.43
C SER A 170 -6.08 -11.02 11.16
N ASP A 171 -6.94 -10.01 11.42
CA ASP A 171 -6.59 -8.60 11.32
C ASP A 171 -6.01 -8.12 12.66
N PHE A 172 -4.78 -8.52 12.93
CA PHE A 172 -4.08 -8.22 14.19
C PHE A 172 -3.81 -6.72 14.36
N HIS A 173 -3.73 -5.97 13.26
CA HIS A 173 -3.64 -4.52 13.28
C HIS A 173 -4.90 -3.90 13.91
N ALA A 174 -6.08 -4.25 13.38
CA ALA A 174 -7.34 -3.76 13.92
C ALA A 174 -7.56 -4.23 15.37
N ALA A 175 -7.22 -5.48 15.69
CA ALA A 175 -7.31 -6.00 17.06
C ALA A 175 -6.44 -5.19 18.04
N THR A 176 -5.21 -4.84 17.65
CA THR A 176 -4.30 -4.00 18.46
C THR A 176 -4.87 -2.61 18.69
N ARG A 177 -5.43 -1.98 17.64
CA ARG A 177 -6.13 -0.69 17.76
C ARG A 177 -7.27 -0.77 18.79
N PHE A 178 -8.12 -1.80 18.72
CA PHE A 178 -9.24 -1.92 19.64
C PHE A 178 -8.80 -2.14 21.09
N VAL A 179 -7.77 -2.96 21.32
CA VAL A 179 -7.18 -3.15 22.67
C VAL A 179 -6.64 -1.82 23.22
N TYR A 180 -5.99 -1.02 22.39
CA TYR A 180 -5.49 0.29 22.82
C TYR A 180 -6.62 1.27 23.18
N LEU A 181 -7.69 1.32 22.39
CA LEU A 181 -8.88 2.12 22.70
C LEU A 181 -9.56 1.68 24.00
N MET A 182 -9.67 0.37 24.23
CA MET A 182 -10.16 -0.18 25.51
C MET A 182 -9.27 0.25 26.67
N THR A 183 -7.95 0.27 26.48
CA THR A 183 -6.99 0.73 27.49
C THR A 183 -7.20 2.20 27.86
N LEU A 184 -7.30 3.10 26.87
CA LEU A 184 -7.55 4.53 27.13
C LEU A 184 -8.88 4.74 27.86
N LYS A 185 -9.94 4.03 27.42
CA LYS A 185 -11.25 4.11 28.06
C LYS A 185 -11.19 3.68 29.53
N LEU A 186 -10.53 2.56 29.82
CA LEU A 186 -10.42 2.04 31.18
C LEU A 186 -9.63 2.99 32.10
N LEU A 187 -8.51 3.53 31.62
CA LEU A 187 -7.74 4.51 32.38
C LEU A 187 -8.55 5.78 32.66
N ASN A 188 -9.36 6.23 31.68
CA ASN A 188 -10.25 7.37 31.85
C ASN A 188 -11.37 7.09 32.86
N GLN A 189 -11.98 5.90 32.81
CA GLN A 189 -13.00 5.47 33.79
C GLN A 189 -12.44 5.36 35.22
N LYS A 190 -11.16 5.04 35.37
CA LYS A 190 -10.44 5.01 36.65
C LYS A 190 -9.93 6.39 37.08
N GLU A 191 -10.24 7.44 36.32
CA GLU A 191 -9.79 8.82 36.54
C GLU A 191 -8.25 8.99 36.57
N LEU A 192 -7.53 8.03 35.97
CA LEU A 192 -6.05 8.05 35.90
C LEU A 192 -5.54 8.92 34.75
N ILE A 193 -6.36 9.10 33.71
CA ILE A 193 -6.14 10.04 32.62
C ILE A 193 -7.43 10.81 32.36
N GLN A 194 -7.33 11.94 31.69
CA GLN A 194 -8.47 12.65 31.12
C GLN A 194 -8.42 12.55 29.60
N TRP A 195 -9.17 11.62 29.02
CA TRP A 195 -9.18 11.41 27.58
C TRP A 195 -9.74 12.62 26.84
N LYS A 196 -9.01 13.09 25.82
CA LYS A 196 -9.43 14.19 24.94
C LYS A 196 -8.88 14.01 23.53
N ILE A 197 -9.63 14.44 22.53
CA ILE A 197 -9.25 14.23 21.11
C ILE A 197 -7.98 15.00 20.71
N GLU A 198 -7.71 16.13 21.36
CA GLU A 198 -6.52 16.95 21.11
C GLU A 198 -5.24 16.46 21.79
N LYS A 199 -5.33 15.47 22.69
CA LYS A 199 -4.18 14.96 23.44
C LYS A 199 -3.42 13.88 22.67
N THR A 200 -2.10 13.90 22.79
CA THR A 200 -1.20 12.88 22.23
C THR A 200 -1.06 11.70 23.19
N ASN A 201 -0.58 10.56 22.69
CA ASN A 201 -0.30 9.41 23.55
C ASN A 201 0.72 9.73 24.65
N LEU A 202 1.72 10.55 24.34
CA LEU A 202 2.71 11.04 25.30
C LEU A 202 2.09 11.89 26.40
N ASP A 203 1.01 12.62 26.12
CA ASP A 203 0.30 13.38 27.15
C ASP A 203 -0.37 12.43 28.16
N TYR A 204 -0.93 11.30 27.70
CA TYR A 204 -1.47 10.27 28.60
C TYR A 204 -0.38 9.59 29.43
N GLU A 205 0.79 9.31 28.85
CA GLU A 205 1.94 8.79 29.62
C GLU A 205 2.39 9.78 30.71
N ARG A 206 2.38 11.08 30.41
CA ARG A 206 2.74 12.11 31.39
C ARG A 206 1.70 12.25 32.50
N GLU A 207 0.41 12.12 32.19
CA GLU A 207 -0.67 12.13 33.18
C GLU A 207 -0.55 10.99 34.18
N LEU A 208 -0.14 9.81 33.72
CA LEU A 208 0.12 8.67 34.58
C LEU A 208 1.34 8.86 35.49
N GLY A 209 2.34 9.65 35.06
CA GLY A 209 3.51 9.97 35.88
C GLY A 209 4.22 8.72 36.43
N ASP A 210 4.41 8.64 37.76
CA ASP A 210 5.05 7.49 38.41
C ASP A 210 4.06 6.36 38.76
N HIS A 211 2.83 6.39 38.25
CA HIS A 211 1.84 5.35 38.53
C HIS A 211 2.37 3.97 38.09
N PRO A 212 2.21 2.88 38.88
CA PRO A 212 2.72 1.54 38.57
C PRO A 212 2.31 0.99 37.20
N ILE A 213 1.20 1.49 36.65
CA ILE A 213 0.67 1.11 35.35
C ILE A 213 1.39 1.74 34.16
N ASN A 214 2.09 2.86 34.35
CA ASN A 214 2.68 3.63 33.27
C ASN A 214 3.66 2.78 32.43
N PRO A 215 4.56 1.96 33.02
CA PRO A 215 5.44 1.09 32.24
C PRO A 215 4.72 0.04 31.38
N ILE A 216 3.50 -0.37 31.76
CA ILE A 216 2.68 -1.30 30.98
C ILE A 216 1.95 -0.53 29.87
N PHE A 217 1.35 0.61 30.22
CA PHE A 217 0.70 1.51 29.29
C PHE A 217 1.65 1.95 28.16
N SER A 218 2.86 2.43 28.48
CA SER A 218 3.86 2.82 27.48
C SER A 218 4.22 1.71 26.50
N LYS A 219 4.24 0.45 26.96
CA LYS A 219 4.49 -0.68 26.06
C LYS A 219 3.31 -0.90 25.10
N LEU A 220 2.08 -0.79 25.60
CA LEU A 220 0.88 -0.85 24.76
C LEU A 220 0.83 0.31 23.76
N THR A 221 1.15 1.52 24.21
CA THR A 221 1.29 2.71 23.35
C THR A 221 2.30 2.49 22.24
N ALA A 222 3.48 1.95 22.57
CA ALA A 222 4.48 1.64 21.56
C ALA A 222 3.95 0.65 20.51
N PHE A 223 3.34 -0.47 20.93
CA PHE A 223 2.73 -1.44 20.01
C PHE A 223 1.67 -0.79 19.11
N TYR A 224 0.82 0.05 19.69
CA TYR A 224 -0.19 0.79 18.95
C TYR A 224 0.43 1.72 17.91
N GLU A 225 1.40 2.55 18.29
CA GLU A 225 2.08 3.48 17.38
C GLU A 225 2.85 2.76 16.27
N PHE A 226 3.52 1.65 16.59
CA PHE A 226 4.23 0.83 15.60
C PHE A 226 3.28 0.25 14.55
N VAL A 227 2.08 -0.15 14.95
CA VAL A 227 1.10 -0.76 14.06
C VAL A 227 0.36 0.31 13.24
N GLU A 228 0.01 1.43 13.85
CA GLU A 228 -0.79 2.49 13.22
C GLU A 228 0.01 3.41 12.29
N TYR A 229 1.22 3.77 12.71
CA TYR A 229 2.05 4.75 12.01
C TYR A 229 3.32 4.14 11.42
N GLY A 230 3.64 2.89 11.79
CA GLY A 230 4.78 2.17 11.27
C GLY A 230 4.42 1.33 10.05
N ASP A 231 5.43 1.03 9.22
CA ASP A 231 5.32 0.10 8.08
C ASP A 231 5.52 -1.36 8.54
N PHE A 232 4.99 -1.70 9.72
CA PHE A 232 5.21 -2.98 10.37
C PHE A 232 3.93 -3.80 10.41
N GLU A 233 3.96 -4.97 9.77
CA GLU A 233 2.89 -5.96 9.94
C GLU A 233 3.02 -6.66 11.30
N ILE A 234 1.94 -6.63 12.08
CA ILE A 234 1.83 -7.40 13.32
C ILE A 234 1.19 -8.76 13.02
N ASP A 235 1.89 -9.83 13.40
CA ASP A 235 1.41 -11.20 13.27
C ASP A 235 0.73 -11.69 14.57
N ARG A 236 0.29 -12.94 14.57
CA ARG A 236 -0.34 -13.57 15.73
C ARG A 236 0.57 -13.56 16.98
N THR A 237 1.87 -13.77 16.79
CA THR A 237 2.85 -13.78 17.88
C THR A 237 3.03 -12.39 18.47
N GLY A 238 3.06 -11.37 17.62
CA GLY A 238 3.09 -9.96 18.01
C GLY A 238 1.83 -9.58 18.77
N TYR A 239 0.66 -9.93 18.27
CA TYR A 239 -0.61 -9.67 18.95
C TYR A 239 -0.69 -10.36 20.32
N SER A 240 -0.17 -11.58 20.47
CA SER A 240 -0.18 -12.26 21.77
C SER A 240 0.55 -11.47 22.86
N LYS A 241 1.55 -10.66 22.50
CA LYS A 241 2.25 -9.76 23.43
C LYS A 241 1.36 -8.59 23.84
N VAL A 242 0.63 -8.00 22.88
CA VAL A 242 -0.36 -6.95 23.13
C VAL A 242 -1.42 -7.45 24.10
N ASP A 243 -2.00 -8.62 23.82
CA ASP A 243 -3.03 -9.25 24.65
C ASP A 243 -2.54 -9.57 26.07
N SER A 244 -1.29 -10.05 26.18
CA SER A 244 -0.64 -10.30 27.48
C SER A 244 -0.40 -9.01 28.27
N LEU A 245 -0.01 -7.92 27.60
CA LEU A 245 0.18 -6.62 28.24
C LEU A 245 -1.14 -6.04 28.71
N PHE A 246 -2.19 -6.12 27.90
CA PHE A 246 -3.53 -5.68 28.26
C PHE A 246 -4.07 -6.46 29.46
N SER A 247 -3.90 -7.79 29.48
CA SER A 247 -4.31 -8.62 30.61
C SER A 247 -3.59 -8.24 31.92
N LYS A 248 -2.28 -7.95 31.84
CA LYS A 248 -1.51 -7.46 33.00
C LYS A 248 -1.98 -6.07 33.46
N LEU A 249 -2.30 -5.21 32.51
CA LEU A 249 -2.81 -3.87 32.79
C LEU A 249 -4.16 -3.95 33.53
N MET A 250 -5.04 -4.85 33.11
CA MET A 250 -6.31 -5.13 33.79
C MET A 250 -6.06 -5.64 35.21
N GLU A 251 -5.20 -6.65 35.39
CA GLU A 251 -4.87 -7.20 36.71
C GLU A 251 -4.40 -6.11 37.70
N GLU A 252 -3.50 -5.22 37.26
CA GLU A 252 -3.00 -4.12 38.09
C GLU A 252 -4.09 -3.08 38.46
N LEU A 253 -5.11 -2.88 37.59
CA LEU A 253 -6.20 -1.91 37.84
C LEU A 253 -7.34 -2.43 38.71
N TYR A 254 -7.45 -3.75 38.84
CA TYR A 254 -8.46 -4.41 39.66
C TYR A 254 -7.89 -5.01 40.95
N SER A 255 -6.57 -4.99 41.13
CA SER A 255 -5.90 -5.26 42.41
C SER A 255 -6.06 -4.12 43.40
#